data_AF-A0A952NL44-F1
#
_entry.id   AF-A0A952NL44-F1
#
_cell.length_a   1.000
_cell.length_b   1.000
_cell.length_c   1.000
_cell.angle_alpha   90.00
_cell.angle_beta   90.00
_cell.angle_gamma   90.00
#
_symmetry.space_group_name_H-M   'P 1'
#
loop_
_entity.id
_entity.type
_entity.pdbx_description
1 polymer ?
#
loop_
_entity_poly.entity_id
_entity_poly.type
_entity_poly.pdbx_seq_one_letter_code
_entity_poly.pdbx_strand_id
1 'polypeptide(L)'
;MKILITLILIAGSSLALAQTPFQATQLEPICADGVTAHPTKPGFWHLDQPQFARFENGVFATMHLRPNAAGEYAVVRVDPSALGGFQEITRFQDPIRDLEFHDGHLWLLFRQKIVSIDPATGQKLSETVTTWETLADHQAAHAFTWLNDRLVIAHGSKGMMIYEAGSRGITQAHGLGLTSNGLLLKAIDVTPVNDRQVAFAIENLSVSNEPPFPFNGILLMDQNGTFERYPYNRKSSGSLSNAIIKVDGDKLIINNWGILHTASLTSMKQAKEINVTWTPISFEINGMKRPGELLGDLLIENGRIVSCAKTQYQDPESRKVIHKGVVYY
;
A
#
# COMPACT_ATOMS: atom_id res chain seq x y z
N MET A 1 11.29 -41.83 61.26
CA MET A 1 10.47 -42.01 60.04
C MET A 1 10.60 -40.72 59.22
N LYS A 2 11.44 -40.70 58.18
CA LYS A 2 11.60 -39.53 57.29
C LYS A 2 10.77 -39.79 56.04
N ILE A 3 9.77 -38.95 55.80
CA ILE A 3 8.92 -38.99 54.59
C ILE A 3 9.67 -38.20 53.52
N LEU A 4 10.08 -38.90 52.45
CA LEU A 4 10.71 -38.32 51.26
C LEU A 4 9.59 -37.90 50.31
N ILE A 5 9.40 -36.58 50.13
CA ILE A 5 8.46 -36.03 49.13
C ILE A 5 9.24 -35.86 47.83
N THR A 6 8.93 -36.68 46.83
CA THR A 6 9.45 -36.55 45.48
C THR A 6 8.62 -35.51 44.73
N LEU A 7 9.21 -34.34 44.43
CA LEU A 7 8.64 -33.35 43.53
C LEU A 7 8.84 -33.84 42.08
N ILE A 8 7.74 -34.09 41.36
CA ILE A 8 7.78 -34.37 39.91
C ILE A 8 7.73 -33.02 39.19
N LEU A 9 8.86 -32.60 38.64
CA LEU A 9 8.95 -31.47 37.71
C LEU A 9 8.38 -31.94 36.36
N ILE A 10 7.15 -31.53 36.03
CA ILE A 10 6.62 -31.68 34.67
C ILE A 10 7.22 -30.53 33.85
N ALA A 11 8.34 -30.80 33.18
CA ALA A 11 8.85 -29.93 32.13
C ALA A 11 7.88 -30.01 30.95
N GLY A 12 6.93 -29.09 30.90
CA GLY A 12 6.08 -28.87 29.73
C GLY A 12 6.95 -28.33 28.60
N SER A 13 7.44 -29.22 27.73
CA SER A 13 8.06 -28.86 26.47
C SER A 13 6.99 -28.22 25.59
N SER A 14 6.83 -26.90 25.67
CA SER A 14 6.13 -26.14 24.63
C SER A 14 6.95 -26.29 23.35
N LEU A 15 6.57 -27.25 22.51
CA LEU A 15 7.00 -27.32 21.13
C LEU A 15 6.51 -26.02 20.48
N ALA A 16 7.39 -25.03 20.40
CA ALA A 16 7.18 -23.88 19.55
C ALA A 16 7.04 -24.44 18.13
N LEU A 17 5.81 -24.46 17.61
CA LEU A 17 5.57 -24.75 16.20
C LEU A 17 6.39 -23.74 15.42
N ALA A 18 7.41 -24.22 14.71
CA ALA A 18 8.20 -23.38 13.81
C ALA A 18 7.23 -22.77 12.80
N GLN A 19 7.00 -21.45 12.93
CA GLN A 19 6.13 -20.73 12.03
C GLN A 19 6.84 -20.63 10.67
N THR A 20 6.17 -21.10 9.62
CA THR A 20 6.70 -21.00 8.26
C THR A 20 6.78 -19.53 7.88
N PRO A 21 7.95 -19.02 7.45
CA PRO A 21 8.07 -17.64 7.02
C PRO A 21 7.22 -17.38 5.77
N PHE A 22 6.72 -16.15 5.65
CA PHE A 22 6.02 -15.69 4.46
C PHE A 22 6.89 -15.89 3.21
N GLN A 23 6.27 -16.37 2.13
CA GLN A 23 6.89 -16.52 0.82
C GLN A 23 6.10 -15.71 -0.21
N ALA A 24 6.80 -14.94 -1.05
CA ALA A 24 6.16 -14.08 -2.05
C ALA A 24 5.15 -14.82 -2.94
N THR A 25 5.44 -16.09 -3.29
CA THR A 25 4.54 -16.96 -4.08
C THR A 25 3.17 -17.18 -3.44
N GLN A 26 3.01 -16.96 -2.13
CA GLN A 26 1.71 -17.03 -1.46
C GLN A 26 0.76 -15.90 -1.91
N LEU A 27 1.27 -14.84 -2.55
CA LEU A 27 0.45 -13.77 -3.13
C LEU A 27 -0.11 -14.11 -4.51
N GLU A 28 0.25 -15.26 -5.12
CA GLU A 28 -0.19 -15.61 -6.47
C GLU A 28 -1.70 -15.49 -6.72
N PRO A 29 -2.61 -15.94 -5.84
CA PRO A 29 -4.06 -15.79 -6.06
C PRO A 29 -4.50 -14.34 -6.02
N ILE A 30 -3.93 -13.55 -5.11
CA ILE A 30 -4.26 -12.12 -4.97
C ILE A 30 -3.82 -11.39 -6.23
N CYS A 31 -2.61 -11.67 -6.71
CA CYS A 31 -2.10 -11.04 -7.92
C CYS A 31 -2.86 -11.49 -9.16
N ALA A 32 -3.23 -12.77 -9.26
CA ALA A 32 -4.03 -13.30 -10.35
C ALA A 32 -5.43 -12.65 -10.42
N ASP A 33 -6.07 -12.43 -9.27
CA ASP A 33 -7.36 -11.73 -9.16
C ASP A 33 -7.22 -10.23 -9.50
N GLY A 34 -6.04 -9.64 -9.29
CA GLY A 34 -5.74 -8.26 -9.66
C GLY A 34 -5.83 -7.93 -11.15
N VAL A 35 -5.95 -8.93 -12.04
CA VAL A 35 -6.07 -8.76 -13.49
C VAL A 35 -7.18 -9.64 -14.03
N THR A 36 -8.40 -9.09 -14.13
CA THR A 36 -9.58 -9.83 -14.61
C THR A 36 -10.14 -9.23 -15.88
N ALA A 37 -10.75 -10.07 -16.74
CA ALA A 37 -11.39 -9.59 -17.95
C ALA A 37 -12.66 -8.79 -17.59
N HIS A 38 -12.92 -7.69 -18.29
CA HIS A 38 -14.13 -6.90 -18.08
C HIS A 38 -15.36 -7.75 -18.43
N PRO A 39 -16.35 -7.90 -17.53
CA PRO A 39 -17.43 -8.88 -17.69
C PRO A 39 -18.31 -8.61 -18.92
N THR A 40 -18.41 -7.34 -19.34
CA THR A 40 -19.27 -6.91 -20.45
C THR A 40 -18.54 -6.22 -21.62
N LYS A 41 -17.22 -6.02 -21.55
CA LYS A 41 -16.46 -5.29 -22.59
C LYS A 41 -15.27 -6.14 -23.05
N PRO A 42 -15.44 -6.96 -24.10
CA PRO A 42 -14.35 -7.79 -24.63
C PRO A 42 -13.10 -6.97 -24.95
N GLY A 43 -11.94 -7.44 -24.51
CA GLY A 43 -10.66 -6.76 -24.69
C GLY A 43 -10.33 -5.69 -23.64
N PHE A 44 -11.26 -5.38 -22.75
CA PHE A 44 -11.00 -4.54 -21.57
C PHE A 44 -10.73 -5.41 -20.35
N TRP A 45 -9.96 -4.88 -19.41
CA TRP A 45 -9.54 -5.57 -18.20
C TRP A 45 -9.80 -4.69 -16.99
N HIS A 46 -10.26 -5.29 -15.89
CA HIS A 46 -10.22 -4.67 -14.58
C HIS A 46 -8.84 -4.90 -13.98
N LEU A 47 -8.29 -3.83 -13.43
CA LEU A 47 -7.02 -3.84 -12.72
C LEU A 47 -7.32 -3.46 -11.29
N ASP A 48 -7.31 -4.46 -10.41
CA ASP A 48 -7.43 -4.21 -8.98
C ASP A 48 -6.05 -3.96 -8.39
N GLN A 49 -5.99 -3.04 -7.44
CA GLN A 49 -4.75 -2.54 -6.85
C GLN A 49 -4.69 -3.03 -5.40
N PRO A 50 -4.20 -4.26 -5.17
CA PRO A 50 -4.15 -4.81 -3.83
C PRO A 50 -3.26 -3.95 -2.94
N GLN A 51 -3.75 -3.69 -1.73
CA GLN A 51 -3.00 -3.06 -0.64
C GLN A 51 -2.53 -4.17 0.29
N PHE A 52 -1.35 -4.03 0.89
CA PHE A 52 -0.77 -5.07 1.72
C PHE A 52 -0.46 -4.56 3.12
N ALA A 53 -0.82 -5.35 4.13
CA ALA A 53 -0.40 -5.11 5.51
C ALA A 53 0.35 -6.31 6.06
N ARG A 54 1.59 -6.08 6.46
CA ARG A 54 2.43 -7.10 7.11
C ARG A 54 2.07 -7.21 8.58
N PHE A 55 2.00 -8.43 9.08
CA PHE A 55 2.03 -8.74 10.52
C PHE A 55 3.03 -9.88 10.74
N GLU A 56 3.39 -10.17 11.99
CA GLU A 56 4.49 -11.08 12.38
C GLU A 56 4.75 -12.23 11.38
N ASN A 57 3.75 -13.07 11.14
CA ASN A 57 3.90 -14.29 10.33
C ASN A 57 2.95 -14.38 9.13
N GLY A 58 2.46 -13.25 8.64
CA GLY A 58 1.71 -13.26 7.39
C GLY A 58 1.46 -11.88 6.82
N VAL A 59 0.60 -11.87 5.82
CA VAL A 59 0.18 -10.68 5.09
C VAL A 59 -1.33 -10.66 5.04
N PHE A 60 -1.91 -9.49 5.27
CA PHE A 60 -3.26 -9.18 4.86
C PHE A 60 -3.22 -8.46 3.53
N ALA A 61 -4.24 -8.69 2.69
CA ALA A 61 -4.36 -8.03 1.41
C ALA A 61 -5.79 -7.57 1.16
N THR A 62 -5.95 -6.55 0.33
CA THR A 62 -7.26 -6.23 -0.26
C THR A 62 -7.49 -7.00 -1.55
N MET A 63 -8.73 -7.38 -1.81
CA MET A 63 -9.15 -8.05 -3.05
C MET A 63 -10.50 -7.51 -3.52
N HIS A 64 -10.76 -7.60 -4.82
CA HIS A 64 -12.04 -7.27 -5.42
C HIS A 64 -12.77 -8.55 -5.79
N LEU A 65 -13.47 -9.11 -4.82
CA LEU A 65 -14.14 -10.39 -4.98
C LEU A 65 -15.55 -10.21 -5.54
N ARG A 66 -16.13 -11.28 -6.09
CA ARG A 66 -17.51 -11.27 -6.59
C ARG A 66 -18.48 -10.63 -5.56
N PRO A 67 -19.35 -9.69 -5.97
CA PRO A 67 -20.20 -8.96 -5.03
C PRO A 67 -21.17 -9.86 -4.24
N ASN A 68 -21.38 -9.54 -2.97
CA ASN A 68 -22.45 -10.07 -2.12
C ASN A 68 -23.15 -8.95 -1.34
N ALA A 69 -24.02 -9.29 -0.37
CA ALA A 69 -24.76 -8.31 0.42
C ALA A 69 -23.86 -7.38 1.28
N ALA A 70 -22.66 -7.86 1.67
CA ALA A 70 -21.67 -7.08 2.41
C ALA A 70 -20.81 -6.20 1.49
N GLY A 71 -20.71 -6.54 0.21
CA GLY A 71 -20.01 -5.78 -0.83
C GLY A 71 -19.04 -6.61 -1.67
N GLU A 72 -18.13 -5.93 -2.34
CA GLU A 72 -17.15 -6.52 -3.28
C GLU A 72 -15.69 -6.29 -2.84
N TYR A 73 -15.44 -5.29 -1.98
CA TYR A 73 -14.10 -4.96 -1.48
C TYR A 73 -13.80 -5.78 -0.23
N ALA A 74 -12.95 -6.78 -0.37
CA ALA A 74 -12.63 -7.72 0.69
C ALA A 74 -11.26 -7.43 1.32
N VAL A 75 -11.16 -7.75 2.61
CA VAL A 75 -9.88 -7.95 3.30
C VAL A 75 -9.68 -9.44 3.46
N VAL A 76 -8.53 -9.94 3.04
CA VAL A 76 -8.17 -11.35 3.15
C VAL A 76 -6.87 -11.51 3.93
N ARG A 77 -6.72 -12.66 4.58
CA ARG A 77 -5.46 -13.12 5.15
C ARG A 77 -4.85 -14.15 4.22
N VAL A 78 -3.60 -13.93 3.84
CA VAL A 78 -2.82 -14.90 3.04
C VAL A 78 -2.56 -16.14 3.90
N ASP A 79 -2.91 -17.32 3.40
CA ASP A 79 -2.66 -18.58 4.10
C ASP A 79 -1.18 -18.99 3.93
N PRO A 80 -0.39 -19.02 5.02
CA PRO A 80 1.01 -19.40 4.91
C PRO A 80 1.21 -20.91 4.67
N SER A 81 0.17 -21.72 4.90
CA SER A 81 0.23 -23.19 4.86
C SER A 81 -0.32 -23.80 3.56
N ALA A 82 -1.18 -23.07 2.85
CA ALA A 82 -1.72 -23.49 1.56
C ALA A 82 -1.17 -22.62 0.43
N LEU A 83 -0.41 -23.23 -0.48
CA LEU A 83 -0.03 -22.57 -1.73
C LEU A 83 -1.30 -22.12 -2.46
N GLY A 84 -1.46 -20.80 -2.55
CA GLY A 84 -2.60 -20.18 -3.22
C GLY A 84 -3.90 -20.11 -2.41
N GLY A 85 -3.84 -20.33 -1.09
CA GLY A 85 -4.98 -20.13 -0.20
C GLY A 85 -5.05 -18.71 0.37
N PHE A 86 -6.27 -18.20 0.55
CA PHE A 86 -6.53 -17.05 1.40
C PHE A 86 -7.81 -17.28 2.21
N GLN A 87 -7.88 -16.65 3.38
CA GLN A 87 -9.07 -16.61 4.20
C GLN A 87 -9.69 -15.22 4.09
N GLU A 88 -10.94 -15.15 3.64
CA GLU A 88 -11.71 -13.89 3.72
C GLU A 88 -11.95 -13.53 5.19
N ILE A 89 -11.59 -12.30 5.56
CA ILE A 89 -11.78 -11.75 6.91
C ILE A 89 -13.08 -10.95 6.96
N THR A 90 -13.28 -10.03 6.00
CA THR A 90 -14.47 -9.18 5.95
C THR A 90 -14.63 -8.52 4.58
N ARG A 91 -15.78 -7.87 4.35
CA ARG A 91 -16.14 -7.15 3.11
C ARG A 91 -16.79 -5.80 3.36
N PHE A 92 -16.65 -4.92 2.38
CA PHE A 92 -17.20 -3.57 2.38
C PHE A 92 -17.82 -3.23 1.03
N GLN A 93 -18.83 -2.37 1.07
CA GLN A 93 -19.47 -1.79 -0.13
C GLN A 93 -18.61 -0.68 -0.75
N ASP A 94 -17.87 0.05 0.08
CA ASP A 94 -16.99 1.13 -0.37
C ASP A 94 -15.57 0.61 -0.65
N PRO A 95 -14.86 1.16 -1.65
CA PRO A 95 -13.47 0.81 -1.92
C PRO A 95 -12.55 1.09 -0.72
N ILE A 96 -11.78 0.07 -0.34
CA ILE A 96 -10.65 0.21 0.58
C ILE A 96 -9.50 0.83 -0.20
N ARG A 97 -9.02 1.99 0.25
CA ARG A 97 -7.95 2.74 -0.39
C ARG A 97 -6.57 2.35 0.12
N ASP A 98 -6.49 2.00 1.40
CA ASP A 98 -5.25 1.64 2.07
C ASP A 98 -5.52 0.74 3.27
N LEU A 99 -4.52 -0.03 3.69
CA LEU A 99 -4.57 -1.08 4.70
C LEU A 99 -3.24 -1.16 5.46
N GLU A 100 -3.28 -1.12 6.79
CA GLU A 100 -2.10 -1.35 7.64
C GLU A 100 -2.46 -2.15 8.89
N PHE A 101 -1.51 -2.93 9.40
CA PHE A 101 -1.64 -3.66 10.67
C PHE A 101 -0.88 -2.90 11.76
N HIS A 102 -1.55 -2.54 12.84
CA HIS A 102 -0.94 -1.79 13.95
C HIS A 102 -1.66 -2.08 15.26
N ASP A 103 -0.89 -2.29 16.33
CA ASP A 103 -1.39 -2.58 17.68
C ASP A 103 -2.46 -3.68 17.73
N GLY A 104 -2.23 -4.77 16.98
CA GLY A 104 -3.15 -5.92 16.95
C GLY A 104 -4.42 -5.71 16.14
N HIS A 105 -4.59 -4.56 15.49
CA HIS A 105 -5.76 -4.25 14.67
C HIS A 105 -5.39 -4.07 13.21
N LEU A 106 -6.34 -4.39 12.32
CA LEU A 106 -6.26 -3.97 10.93
C LEU A 106 -6.97 -2.64 10.78
N TRP A 107 -6.25 -1.66 10.25
CA TRP A 107 -6.74 -0.33 9.94
C TRP A 107 -7.01 -0.22 8.45
N LEU A 108 -8.17 0.32 8.11
CA LEU A 108 -8.67 0.43 6.75
C LEU A 108 -9.01 1.88 6.47
N LEU A 109 -8.52 2.40 5.35
CA LEU A 109 -8.86 3.72 4.88
C LEU A 109 -9.89 3.64 3.76
N PHE A 110 -10.91 4.45 3.90
CA PHE A 110 -11.90 4.73 2.87
C PHE A 110 -11.82 6.20 2.49
N ARG A 111 -12.62 6.61 1.48
CA ARG A 111 -12.68 7.99 0.96
C ARG A 111 -12.69 9.08 2.04
N GLN A 112 -13.42 8.88 3.14
CA GLN A 112 -13.65 9.90 4.18
C GLN A 112 -13.67 9.36 5.61
N LYS A 113 -13.19 8.13 5.82
CA LYS A 113 -13.20 7.49 7.14
C LYS A 113 -12.08 6.48 7.26
N ILE A 114 -11.66 6.27 8.50
CA ILE A 114 -10.84 5.14 8.91
C ILE A 114 -11.70 4.18 9.72
N VAL A 115 -11.45 2.89 9.53
CA VAL A 115 -12.12 1.81 10.26
C VAL A 115 -11.04 0.90 10.83
N SER A 116 -11.16 0.54 12.11
CA SER A 116 -10.36 -0.55 12.67
C SER A 116 -11.21 -1.81 12.82
N ILE A 117 -10.63 -2.95 12.50
CA ILE A 117 -11.27 -4.26 12.63
C ILE A 117 -10.37 -5.21 13.42
N ASP A 118 -11.02 -6.17 14.07
CA ASP A 118 -10.35 -7.34 14.64
C ASP A 118 -9.88 -8.26 13.49
N PRO A 119 -8.58 -8.58 13.40
CA PRO A 119 -8.02 -9.34 12.29
C PRO A 119 -8.40 -10.83 12.29
N ALA A 120 -8.88 -11.37 13.41
CA ALA A 120 -9.26 -12.77 13.54
C ALA A 120 -10.73 -13.01 13.17
N THR A 121 -11.59 -12.07 13.52
CA THR A 121 -13.05 -12.18 13.36
C THR A 121 -13.62 -11.30 12.26
N GLY A 122 -12.87 -10.29 11.81
CA GLY A 122 -13.35 -9.26 10.88
C GLY A 122 -14.34 -8.28 11.49
N GLN A 123 -14.55 -8.34 12.82
CA GLN A 123 -15.49 -7.46 13.51
C GLN A 123 -14.99 -6.01 13.50
N LYS A 124 -15.86 -5.08 13.13
CA LYS A 124 -15.58 -3.64 13.25
C LYS A 124 -15.46 -3.22 14.72
N LEU A 125 -14.30 -2.66 15.07
CA LEU A 125 -13.98 -2.18 16.42
C LEU A 125 -14.22 -0.68 16.55
N SER A 126 -13.82 0.10 15.54
CA SER A 126 -14.03 1.55 15.52
C SER A 126 -14.26 2.08 14.11
N GLU A 127 -14.90 3.24 14.02
CA GLU A 127 -15.07 4.01 12.79
C GLU A 127 -14.95 5.49 13.12
N THR A 128 -14.07 6.19 12.43
CA THR A 128 -13.83 7.63 12.62
C THR A 128 -13.86 8.30 11.25
N VAL A 129 -14.73 9.30 11.07
CA VAL A 129 -14.69 10.13 9.86
C VAL A 129 -13.44 11.01 9.87
N THR A 130 -12.77 11.11 8.72
CA THR A 130 -11.59 11.96 8.57
C THR A 130 -11.97 13.44 8.40
N THR A 131 -13.22 13.70 8.03
CA THR A 131 -13.80 15.03 7.83
C THR A 131 -15.32 14.92 7.71
N TRP A 132 -16.04 15.98 8.08
CA TRP A 132 -17.49 16.10 7.95
C TRP A 132 -17.92 16.87 6.70
N GLU A 133 -16.97 17.42 5.97
CA GLU A 133 -17.25 18.20 4.77
C GLU A 133 -17.52 17.29 3.57
N THR A 134 -18.38 17.74 2.66
CA THR A 134 -18.55 17.09 1.35
C THR A 134 -17.26 17.23 0.55
N LEU A 135 -16.68 16.11 0.15
CA LEU A 135 -15.40 16.07 -0.56
C LEU A 135 -15.57 15.92 -2.06
N ALA A 136 -14.88 16.76 -2.83
CA ALA A 136 -14.57 16.43 -4.22
C ALA A 136 -13.52 15.31 -4.28
N ASP A 137 -13.45 14.55 -5.38
CA ASP A 137 -12.60 13.35 -5.46
C ASP A 137 -11.12 13.62 -5.18
N HIS A 138 -10.60 14.77 -5.63
CA HIS A 138 -9.22 15.20 -5.38
C HIS A 138 -8.91 15.61 -3.92
N GLN A 139 -9.93 15.69 -3.07
CA GLN A 139 -9.87 15.99 -1.63
C GLN A 139 -10.12 14.75 -0.78
N ALA A 140 -10.29 13.57 -1.39
CA ALA A 140 -10.50 12.34 -0.62
C ALA A 140 -9.22 11.94 0.13
N ALA A 141 -9.37 11.10 1.15
CA ALA A 141 -8.24 10.38 1.71
C ALA A 141 -7.71 9.38 0.66
N HIS A 142 -6.38 9.27 0.54
CA HIS A 142 -5.73 8.42 -0.46
C HIS A 142 -4.91 7.30 0.16
N ALA A 143 -4.10 7.62 1.18
CA ALA A 143 -3.23 6.67 1.87
C ALA A 143 -3.05 7.10 3.33
N PHE A 144 -2.52 6.21 4.16
CA PHE A 144 -2.10 6.51 5.51
C PHE A 144 -0.86 5.73 5.92
N THR A 145 -0.22 6.16 6.99
CA THR A 145 0.78 5.37 7.67
C THR A 145 0.83 5.66 9.16
N TRP A 146 1.27 4.69 9.96
CA TRP A 146 1.62 4.94 11.36
C TRP A 146 2.99 5.61 11.51
N LEU A 147 3.04 6.67 12.33
CA LEU A 147 4.26 7.29 12.83
C LEU A 147 4.22 7.28 14.36
N ASN A 148 4.81 6.23 14.96
CA ASN A 148 4.56 5.87 16.37
C ASN A 148 3.03 5.66 16.58
N ASP A 149 2.45 6.24 17.64
CA ASP A 149 1.03 6.07 18.00
C ASP A 149 0.08 7.01 17.23
N ARG A 150 0.54 7.58 16.11
CA ARG A 150 -0.22 8.53 15.29
C ARG A 150 -0.44 7.99 13.90
N LEU A 151 -1.68 7.99 13.47
CA LEU A 151 -2.06 7.66 12.10
C LEU A 151 -2.01 8.94 11.26
N VAL A 152 -1.09 8.99 10.31
CA VAL A 152 -0.90 10.11 9.39
C VAL A 152 -1.60 9.80 8.08
N ILE A 153 -2.52 10.65 7.64
CA ILE A 153 -3.38 10.40 6.47
C ILE A 153 -3.08 11.44 5.39
N ALA A 154 -2.75 10.98 4.17
CA ALA A 154 -2.68 11.81 2.97
C ALA A 154 -4.10 12.09 2.46
N HIS A 155 -4.57 13.32 2.64
CA HIS A 155 -5.96 13.74 2.38
C HIS A 155 -6.08 14.59 1.10
N GLY A 156 -5.46 14.14 0.02
CA GLY A 156 -5.58 14.79 -1.29
C GLY A 156 -5.14 16.25 -1.23
N SER A 157 -5.93 17.16 -1.80
CA SER A 157 -5.68 18.61 -1.75
C SER A 157 -6.03 19.26 -0.42
N LYS A 158 -6.66 18.54 0.54
CA LYS A 158 -6.85 19.03 1.92
C LYS A 158 -5.55 19.02 2.73
N GLY A 159 -4.54 18.28 2.29
CA GLY A 159 -3.25 18.18 2.98
C GLY A 159 -3.18 16.90 3.79
N MET A 160 -2.93 17.04 5.09
CA MET A 160 -2.74 15.92 6.01
C MET A 160 -3.77 15.97 7.12
N MET A 161 -4.26 14.79 7.52
CA MET A 161 -5.00 14.59 8.77
C MET A 161 -4.19 13.69 9.71
N ILE A 162 -4.28 13.94 11.02
CA ILE A 162 -3.71 13.07 12.05
C ILE A 162 -4.83 12.51 12.91
N TYR A 163 -4.87 11.18 13.03
CA TYR A 163 -5.66 10.49 14.03
C TYR A 163 -4.75 10.02 15.18
N GLU A 164 -5.17 10.29 16.41
CA GLU A 164 -4.48 9.81 17.61
C GLU A 164 -5.33 8.73 18.30
N ALA A 165 -4.75 7.53 18.47
CA ALA A 165 -5.47 6.41 19.07
C ALA A 165 -6.00 6.72 20.48
N GLY A 166 -5.23 7.48 21.27
CA GLY A 166 -5.60 7.87 22.63
C GLY A 166 -6.81 8.84 22.70
N SER A 167 -6.93 9.75 21.73
CA SER A 167 -8.06 10.70 21.67
C SER A 167 -9.28 10.14 20.92
N ARG A 168 -9.11 9.01 20.23
CA ARG A 168 -10.12 8.35 19.39
C ARG A 168 -10.73 9.31 18.35
N GLY A 169 -9.92 10.19 17.79
CA GLY A 169 -10.39 11.18 16.83
C GLY A 169 -9.28 11.83 16.01
N ILE A 170 -9.70 12.61 15.01
CA ILE A 170 -8.81 13.47 14.24
C ILE A 170 -8.41 14.65 15.13
N THR A 171 -7.14 14.75 15.49
CA THR A 171 -6.63 15.81 16.37
C THR A 171 -6.08 17.00 15.61
N GLN A 172 -5.69 16.79 14.35
CA GLN A 172 -5.04 17.83 13.57
C GLN A 172 -5.32 17.71 12.08
N ALA A 173 -5.59 18.86 11.45
CA ALA A 173 -5.57 19.05 10.01
C ALA A 173 -4.43 20.02 9.69
N HIS A 174 -3.45 19.58 8.91
CA HIS A 174 -2.31 20.40 8.53
C HIS A 174 -2.39 20.72 7.04
N GLY A 175 -2.39 22.02 6.74
CA GLY A 175 -2.22 22.50 5.39
C GLY A 175 -0.78 22.24 4.94
N LEU A 176 -0.58 21.25 4.08
CA LEU A 176 0.74 20.94 3.51
C LEU A 176 1.22 22.01 2.50
N GLY A 177 0.58 23.19 2.43
CA GLY A 177 0.86 24.23 1.43
C GLY A 177 0.56 23.80 -0.01
N LEU A 178 -0.46 22.95 -0.20
CA LEU A 178 -0.80 22.35 -1.50
C LEU A 178 -1.48 23.31 -2.48
N THR A 179 -1.77 24.53 -2.03
CA THR A 179 -2.22 25.64 -2.87
C THR A 179 -1.17 26.75 -2.76
N SER A 180 -0.19 26.75 -3.65
CA SER A 180 0.89 27.74 -3.64
C SER A 180 1.27 28.14 -5.06
N ASN A 181 1.55 29.43 -5.28
CA ASN A 181 2.01 29.97 -6.58
C ASN A 181 1.09 29.61 -7.76
N GLY A 182 -0.22 29.59 -7.55
CA GLY A 182 -1.22 29.24 -8.58
C GLY A 182 -1.30 27.73 -8.90
N LEU A 183 -0.49 26.90 -8.26
CA LEU A 183 -0.58 25.45 -8.38
C LEU A 183 -1.53 24.87 -7.33
N LEU A 184 -2.41 24.00 -7.79
CA LEU A 184 -3.23 23.12 -6.99
C LEU A 184 -2.55 21.74 -6.98
N LEU A 185 -2.16 21.28 -5.80
CA LEU A 185 -1.49 20.01 -5.58
C LEU A 185 -2.38 19.10 -4.72
N LYS A 186 -2.08 17.80 -4.72
CA LYS A 186 -2.66 16.84 -3.77
C LYS A 186 -1.63 15.86 -3.26
N ALA A 187 -1.75 15.49 -1.99
CA ALA A 187 -1.03 14.36 -1.41
C ALA A 187 -1.76 13.06 -1.73
N ILE A 188 -1.07 12.12 -2.37
CA ILE A 188 -1.68 10.86 -2.87
C ILE A 188 -1.16 9.62 -2.18
N ASP A 189 -0.03 9.72 -1.49
CA ASP A 189 0.55 8.61 -0.74
C ASP A 189 1.39 9.15 0.43
N VAL A 190 1.60 8.33 1.45
CA VAL A 190 2.42 8.67 2.62
C VAL A 190 3.13 7.43 3.17
N THR A 191 4.41 7.58 3.52
CA THR A 191 5.23 6.51 4.11
C THR A 191 6.11 7.08 5.23
N PRO A 192 6.43 6.31 6.29
CA PRO A 192 7.38 6.76 7.29
C PRO A 192 8.79 6.73 6.68
N VAL A 193 9.59 7.73 7.03
CA VAL A 193 11.02 7.80 6.67
C VAL A 193 11.87 7.30 7.84
N ASN A 194 11.43 7.62 9.05
CA ASN A 194 11.96 7.20 10.33
C ASN A 194 10.91 7.55 11.41
N ASP A 195 11.23 7.30 12.67
CA ASP A 195 10.33 7.53 13.82
C ASP A 195 9.89 9.00 14.00
N ARG A 196 10.45 9.95 13.26
CA ARG A 196 10.19 11.40 13.39
C ARG A 196 9.77 12.10 12.11
N GLN A 197 9.72 11.39 10.99
CA GLN A 197 9.52 12.01 9.69
C GLN A 197 8.70 11.10 8.78
N VAL A 198 7.79 11.71 8.03
CA VAL A 198 7.02 11.07 6.95
C VAL A 198 7.33 11.73 5.62
N ALA A 199 7.20 10.96 4.54
CA ALA A 199 7.27 11.44 3.18
C ALA A 199 5.88 11.36 2.54
N PHE A 200 5.46 12.42 1.85
CA PHE A 200 4.23 12.46 1.06
C PHE A 200 4.56 12.49 -0.43
N ALA A 201 3.87 11.65 -1.21
CA ALA A 201 3.86 11.75 -2.67
C ALA A 201 2.88 12.83 -3.11
N ILE A 202 3.35 13.78 -3.92
CA ILE A 202 2.57 14.96 -4.34
C ILE A 202 2.33 14.94 -5.85
N GLU A 203 1.07 15.11 -6.27
CA GLU A 203 0.67 15.32 -7.66
C GLU A 203 0.24 16.76 -7.94
N ASN A 204 0.32 17.17 -9.21
CA ASN A 204 -0.09 18.50 -9.67
C ASN A 204 -1.41 18.46 -10.45
N LEU A 205 -2.47 18.95 -9.81
CA LEU A 205 -3.83 19.03 -10.35
C LEU A 205 -4.01 20.17 -11.36
N SER A 206 -3.13 21.18 -11.37
CA SER A 206 -3.26 22.32 -12.28
C SER A 206 -2.92 22.01 -13.73
N VAL A 207 -2.28 20.87 -14.01
CA VAL A 207 -1.77 20.54 -15.35
C VAL A 207 -2.81 19.84 -16.22
N SER A 208 -3.81 19.20 -15.62
CA SER A 208 -4.88 18.48 -16.33
C SER A 208 -6.19 18.63 -15.57
N ASN A 209 -7.32 18.63 -16.29
CA ASN A 209 -8.64 18.62 -15.68
C ASN A 209 -9.07 17.20 -15.24
N GLU A 210 -8.38 16.16 -15.75
CA GLU A 210 -8.70 14.76 -15.50
C GLU A 210 -7.45 13.97 -15.13
N PRO A 211 -7.55 12.95 -14.25
CA PRO A 211 -6.46 12.03 -13.98
C PRO A 211 -6.06 11.23 -15.24
N PRO A 212 -4.83 10.72 -15.31
CA PRO A 212 -3.79 10.77 -14.29
C PRO A 212 -3.10 12.14 -14.19
N PHE A 213 -2.80 12.57 -12.96
CA PHE A 213 -2.11 13.85 -12.72
C PHE A 213 -0.60 13.61 -12.62
N PRO A 214 0.24 14.53 -13.14
CA PRO A 214 1.67 14.31 -13.12
C PRO A 214 2.22 14.48 -11.70
N PHE A 215 3.04 13.51 -11.29
CA PHE A 215 3.79 13.57 -10.04
C PHE A 215 4.72 14.77 -10.03
N ASN A 216 4.67 15.49 -8.92
CA ASN A 216 5.34 16.76 -8.74
C ASN A 216 6.57 16.61 -7.84
N GLY A 217 6.58 15.64 -6.92
CA GLY A 217 7.69 15.36 -6.05
C GLY A 217 7.29 14.84 -4.68
N ILE A 218 8.21 14.94 -3.73
CA ILE A 218 8.07 14.46 -2.37
C ILE A 218 8.05 15.66 -1.42
N LEU A 219 7.19 15.61 -0.42
CA LEU A 219 7.22 16.51 0.72
C LEU A 219 7.65 15.69 1.94
N LEU A 220 8.75 16.08 2.59
CA LEU A 220 9.18 15.49 3.86
C LEU A 220 8.67 16.37 4.98
N MET A 221 7.94 15.80 5.93
CA MET A 221 7.41 16.51 7.10
C MET A 221 7.90 15.87 8.38
N ASP A 222 8.38 16.68 9.32
CA ASP A 222 8.72 16.22 10.67
C ASP A 222 7.50 16.21 11.62
N GLN A 223 7.69 15.66 12.82
CA GLN A 223 6.65 15.63 13.86
C GLN A 223 6.20 17.01 14.35
N ASN A 224 7.00 18.05 14.13
CA ASN A 224 6.66 19.43 14.50
C ASN A 224 5.80 20.12 13.43
N GLY A 225 5.51 19.44 12.31
CA GLY A 225 4.77 19.99 11.18
C GLY A 225 5.61 20.86 10.25
N THR A 226 6.94 20.90 10.43
CA THR A 226 7.84 21.56 9.48
C THR A 226 8.06 20.65 8.29
N PHE A 227 8.00 21.21 7.09
CA PHE A 227 8.19 20.42 5.89
C PHE A 227 9.13 21.05 4.86
N GLU A 228 9.80 20.18 4.12
CA GLU A 228 10.62 20.50 2.95
C GLU A 228 10.04 19.82 1.70
N ARG A 229 10.19 20.48 0.56
CA ARG A 229 9.71 19.97 -0.74
C ARG A 229 10.89 19.64 -1.64
N TYR A 230 10.81 18.48 -2.27
CA TYR A 230 11.79 17.98 -3.21
C TYR A 230 11.09 17.76 -4.55
N PRO A 231 11.20 18.70 -5.51
CA PRO A 231 10.58 18.56 -6.82
C PRO A 231 11.15 17.37 -7.58
N TYR A 232 10.31 16.72 -8.37
CA TYR A 232 10.71 15.62 -9.23
C TYR A 232 11.38 16.14 -10.52
N ASN A 233 12.61 15.69 -10.81
CA ASN A 233 13.33 16.11 -12.01
C ASN A 233 12.81 15.39 -13.26
N ARG A 234 11.71 15.89 -13.83
CA ARG A 234 11.07 15.28 -15.00
C ARG A 234 11.97 15.22 -16.24
N LYS A 235 12.94 16.14 -16.35
CA LYS A 235 13.83 16.22 -17.50
C LYS A 235 14.81 15.04 -17.54
N SER A 236 15.37 14.68 -16.38
CA SER A 236 16.31 13.55 -16.27
C SER A 236 15.62 12.22 -16.03
N SER A 237 14.44 12.25 -15.39
CA SER A 237 13.82 11.08 -14.79
C SER A 237 12.49 10.64 -15.46
N GLY A 238 12.09 11.30 -16.55
CA GLY A 238 10.82 11.04 -17.23
C GLY A 238 9.61 11.62 -16.50
N SER A 239 8.39 11.23 -16.88
CA SER A 239 7.15 11.66 -16.24
C SER A 239 6.42 10.47 -15.65
N LEU A 240 5.80 10.68 -14.48
CA LEU A 240 5.08 9.64 -13.75
C LEU A 240 3.79 10.18 -13.11
N SER A 241 2.89 9.28 -12.72
CA SER A 241 1.59 9.60 -12.08
C SER A 241 1.15 8.45 -11.19
N ASN A 242 0.17 8.66 -10.30
CA ASN A 242 -0.32 7.66 -9.35
C ASN A 242 0.83 7.00 -8.56
N ALA A 243 1.78 7.84 -8.12
CA ALA A 243 2.99 7.40 -7.46
C ALA A 243 2.68 6.77 -6.10
N ILE A 244 3.13 5.53 -5.90
CA ILE A 244 3.16 4.87 -4.59
C ILE A 244 4.62 4.87 -4.12
N ILE A 245 4.85 5.21 -2.86
CA ILE A 245 6.17 5.41 -2.28
C ILE A 245 6.39 4.50 -1.08
N LYS A 246 7.60 3.94 -0.98
CA LYS A 246 8.10 3.25 0.22
C LYS A 246 9.52 3.68 0.51
N VAL A 247 9.91 3.58 1.77
CA VAL A 247 11.28 3.86 2.21
C VAL A 247 11.89 2.58 2.78
N ASP A 248 13.09 2.26 2.32
CA ASP A 248 13.93 1.18 2.82
C ASP A 248 15.34 1.72 3.12
N GLY A 249 15.60 2.05 4.40
CA GLY A 249 16.80 2.76 4.81
C GLY A 249 16.93 4.13 4.14
N ASP A 250 18.01 4.35 3.39
CA ASP A 250 18.22 5.59 2.62
C ASP A 250 17.52 5.56 1.24
N LYS A 251 16.91 4.44 0.85
CA LYS A 251 16.31 4.27 -0.48
C LYS A 251 14.84 4.69 -0.46
N LEU A 252 14.52 5.73 -1.22
CA LEU A 252 13.15 6.05 -1.61
C LEU A 252 12.80 5.24 -2.86
N ILE A 253 11.77 4.41 -2.75
CA ILE A 253 11.21 3.61 -3.83
C ILE A 253 9.92 4.28 -4.28
N ILE A 254 9.75 4.45 -5.58
CA ILE A 254 8.57 5.06 -6.20
C ILE A 254 8.07 4.11 -7.28
N ASN A 255 6.86 3.56 -7.11
CA ASN A 255 6.15 2.79 -8.11
C ASN A 255 5.24 3.70 -8.93
N ASN A 256 5.38 3.63 -10.26
CA ASN A 256 4.51 4.28 -11.23
C ASN A 256 4.10 3.28 -12.31
N TRP A 257 3.15 2.40 -11.98
CA TRP A 257 2.46 1.52 -12.94
C TRP A 257 3.41 0.84 -13.95
N GLY A 258 4.53 0.30 -13.46
CA GLY A 258 5.43 -0.55 -14.24
C GLY A 258 6.85 -0.09 -14.50
N ILE A 259 7.21 1.09 -13.98
CA ILE A 259 8.62 1.43 -13.81
C ILE A 259 8.87 1.65 -12.34
N LEU A 260 9.85 0.93 -11.81
CA LEU A 260 10.33 1.14 -10.46
C LEU A 260 11.39 2.24 -10.48
N HIS A 261 11.10 3.33 -9.80
CA HIS A 261 12.01 4.46 -9.66
C HIS A 261 12.63 4.40 -8.27
N THR A 262 13.94 4.64 -8.17
CA THR A 262 14.64 4.63 -6.88
C THR A 262 15.53 5.85 -6.75
N ALA A 263 15.49 6.51 -5.60
CA ALA A 263 16.37 7.63 -5.25
C ALA A 263 16.98 7.41 -3.85
N SER A 264 18.13 8.04 -3.59
CA SER A 264 18.67 8.18 -2.23
C SER A 264 18.03 9.39 -1.55
N LEU A 265 17.52 9.21 -0.34
CA LEU A 265 17.01 10.31 0.49
C LEU A 265 18.12 11.31 0.81
N THR A 266 19.33 10.83 1.09
CA THR A 266 20.52 11.68 1.30
C THR A 266 20.85 12.51 0.07
N SER A 267 20.95 11.90 -1.11
CA SER A 267 21.22 12.64 -2.35
C SER A 267 20.08 13.60 -2.71
N MET A 268 18.82 13.20 -2.50
CA MET A 268 17.66 14.07 -2.68
C MET A 268 17.74 15.32 -1.79
N LYS A 269 18.09 15.13 -0.51
CA LYS A 269 18.27 16.23 0.47
C LYS A 269 19.40 17.19 0.07
N GLN A 270 20.51 16.66 -0.43
CA GLN A 270 21.66 17.44 -0.89
C GLN A 270 21.38 18.21 -2.18
N ALA A 271 20.75 17.56 -3.15
CA ALA A 271 20.43 18.15 -4.45
C ALA A 271 19.21 19.10 -4.41
N LYS A 272 18.38 19.00 -3.36
CA LYS A 272 17.08 19.69 -3.25
C LYS A 272 16.13 19.36 -4.41
N GLU A 273 16.25 18.16 -4.98
CA GLU A 273 15.39 17.61 -6.02
C GLU A 273 15.48 16.09 -6.03
N ILE A 274 14.51 15.43 -6.67
CA ILE A 274 14.50 13.98 -6.81
C ILE A 274 15.07 13.62 -8.19
N ASN A 275 16.23 12.97 -8.17
CA ASN A 275 16.80 12.29 -9.32
C ASN A 275 16.70 10.78 -9.09
N VAL A 276 16.08 10.06 -10.02
CA VAL A 276 15.87 8.62 -9.87
C VAL A 276 16.72 7.80 -10.82
N THR A 277 16.97 6.57 -10.41
CA THR A 277 17.33 5.47 -11.31
C THR A 277 16.07 4.67 -11.61
N TRP A 278 15.89 4.29 -12.87
CA TRP A 278 14.75 3.52 -13.35
C TRP A 278 15.16 2.05 -13.52
N THR A 279 14.32 1.14 -13.01
CA THR A 279 14.47 -0.31 -13.18
C THR A 279 13.24 -0.84 -13.92
N PRO A 280 13.39 -1.36 -15.15
CA PRO A 280 12.28 -1.96 -15.86
C PRO A 280 11.87 -3.27 -15.20
N ILE A 281 10.57 -3.51 -15.09
CA ILE A 281 10.02 -4.74 -14.52
C ILE A 281 9.80 -5.75 -15.63
N SER A 282 10.21 -6.99 -15.39
CA SER A 282 10.08 -8.07 -16.36
C SER A 282 9.96 -9.43 -15.72
N PHE A 283 9.25 -10.33 -16.40
CA PHE A 283 8.98 -11.70 -15.98
C PHE A 283 9.44 -12.68 -17.04
N GLU A 284 9.88 -13.86 -16.62
CA GLU A 284 10.14 -14.96 -17.55
C GLU A 284 8.86 -15.79 -17.71
N ILE A 285 8.30 -15.79 -18.91
CA ILE A 285 7.08 -16.55 -19.25
C ILE A 285 7.35 -17.31 -20.53
N ASN A 286 7.20 -18.63 -20.46
CA ASN A 286 7.46 -19.55 -21.57
C ASN A 286 8.87 -19.35 -22.18
N GLY A 287 9.88 -19.18 -21.32
CA GLY A 287 11.28 -18.96 -21.73
C GLY A 287 11.57 -17.60 -22.38
N MET A 288 10.62 -16.66 -22.34
CA MET A 288 10.79 -15.30 -22.87
C MET A 288 10.63 -14.25 -21.79
N LYS A 289 11.50 -13.24 -21.83
CA LYS A 289 11.39 -12.05 -21.00
C LYS A 289 10.21 -11.19 -21.47
N ARG A 290 9.22 -10.99 -20.60
CA ARG A 290 8.02 -10.16 -20.83
C ARG A 290 8.06 -8.93 -19.95
N PRO A 291 7.72 -7.74 -20.46
CA PRO A 291 7.56 -6.57 -19.61
C PRO A 291 6.39 -6.78 -18.65
N GLY A 292 6.41 -6.09 -17.53
CA GLY A 292 5.26 -6.05 -16.65
C GLY A 292 5.11 -4.71 -15.93
N GLU A 293 3.95 -4.55 -15.32
CA GLU A 293 3.55 -3.34 -14.64
C GLU A 293 3.13 -3.66 -13.21
N LEU A 294 3.79 -3.07 -12.21
CA LEU A 294 3.42 -3.28 -10.80
C LEU A 294 2.01 -2.73 -10.54
N LEU A 295 1.25 -3.44 -9.71
CA LEU A 295 -0.12 -3.13 -9.32
C LEU A 295 -0.20 -2.89 -7.83
N GLY A 296 -0.88 -1.83 -7.42
CA GLY A 296 -1.15 -1.54 -6.02
C GLY A 296 0.11 -1.29 -5.19
N ASP A 297 0.04 -1.70 -3.93
CA ASP A 297 1.05 -1.43 -2.91
C ASP A 297 2.30 -2.32 -3.07
N LEU A 298 3.38 -1.93 -2.38
CA LEU A 298 4.65 -2.66 -2.30
C LEU A 298 4.91 -3.12 -0.86
N LEU A 299 5.34 -4.37 -0.71
CA LEU A 299 5.98 -4.86 0.51
C LEU A 299 7.50 -4.80 0.36
N ILE A 300 8.20 -4.50 1.46
CA ILE A 300 9.66 -4.63 1.54
C ILE A 300 9.98 -5.77 2.50
N GLU A 301 10.47 -6.88 1.96
CA GLU A 301 10.84 -8.08 2.73
C GLU A 301 12.34 -8.32 2.57
N ASN A 302 13.10 -8.15 3.66
CA ASN A 302 14.55 -8.37 3.66
C ASN A 302 15.30 -7.62 2.53
N GLY A 303 14.92 -6.34 2.30
CA GLY A 303 15.48 -5.49 1.24
C GLY A 303 15.03 -5.83 -0.18
N ARG A 304 14.05 -6.75 -0.34
CA ARG A 304 13.43 -7.08 -1.63
C ARG A 304 12.04 -6.50 -1.70
N ILE A 305 11.66 -6.07 -2.90
CA ILE A 305 10.32 -5.55 -3.17
C ILE A 305 9.45 -6.73 -3.55
N VAL A 306 8.36 -6.93 -2.81
CA VAL A 306 7.33 -7.91 -3.13
C VAL A 306 6.05 -7.15 -3.51
N SER A 307 5.45 -7.49 -4.65
CA SER A 307 4.26 -6.77 -5.16
C SER A 307 3.47 -7.66 -6.10
N CYS A 308 2.22 -7.29 -6.37
CA CYS A 308 1.54 -7.77 -7.57
C CYS A 308 1.96 -6.98 -8.80
N ALA A 309 1.85 -7.62 -9.96
CA ALA A 309 2.11 -7.01 -11.25
C ALA A 309 1.19 -7.62 -12.32
N LYS A 310 0.93 -6.88 -13.39
CA LYS A 310 0.37 -7.42 -14.62
C LYS A 310 1.46 -7.61 -15.65
N THR A 311 1.34 -8.64 -16.47
CA THR A 311 2.13 -8.81 -17.68
C THR A 311 1.21 -9.27 -18.80
N GLN A 312 1.65 -9.09 -20.04
CA GLN A 312 0.91 -9.51 -21.21
C GLN A 312 1.80 -10.23 -22.20
N TYR A 313 1.26 -11.27 -22.83
CA TYR A 313 1.94 -12.02 -23.86
C TYR A 313 0.94 -12.61 -24.85
N GLN A 314 1.38 -12.82 -26.09
CA GLN A 314 0.60 -13.61 -27.05
C GLN A 314 0.81 -15.08 -26.74
N ASP A 315 -0.28 -15.77 -26.47
CA ASP A 315 -0.30 -17.22 -26.29
C ASP A 315 0.01 -17.92 -27.62
N PRO A 316 1.03 -18.81 -27.68
CA PRO A 316 1.46 -19.40 -28.95
C PRO A 316 0.39 -20.33 -29.56
N GLU A 317 -0.44 -20.96 -28.74
CA GLU A 317 -1.45 -21.92 -29.19
C GLU A 317 -2.71 -21.21 -29.70
N SER A 318 -3.30 -20.35 -28.87
CA SER A 318 -4.55 -19.65 -29.21
C SER A 318 -4.34 -18.36 -30.02
N ARG A 319 -3.09 -17.86 -30.10
CA ARG A 319 -2.72 -16.56 -30.67
C ARG A 319 -3.39 -15.34 -30.01
N LYS A 320 -4.05 -15.54 -28.86
CA LYS A 320 -4.71 -14.46 -28.10
C LYS A 320 -3.71 -13.75 -27.22
N VAL A 321 -3.93 -12.46 -26.98
CA VAL A 321 -3.20 -11.72 -25.93
C VAL A 321 -3.77 -12.14 -24.59
N ILE A 322 -2.92 -12.71 -23.73
CA ILE A 322 -3.24 -13.04 -22.34
C ILE A 322 -2.70 -11.92 -21.47
N HIS A 323 -3.55 -11.38 -20.61
CA HIS A 323 -3.14 -10.55 -19.50
C HIS A 323 -3.11 -11.43 -18.25
N LYS A 324 -2.02 -11.39 -17.51
CA LYS A 324 -1.79 -12.24 -16.35
C LYS A 324 -1.31 -11.42 -15.17
N GLY A 325 -1.97 -11.61 -14.03
CA GLY A 325 -1.48 -11.19 -12.73
C GLY A 325 -0.38 -12.12 -12.24
N VAL A 326 0.74 -11.55 -11.79
CA VAL A 326 1.93 -12.28 -11.33
C VAL A 326 2.51 -11.61 -10.09
N VAL A 327 3.25 -12.38 -9.29
CA VAL A 327 4.02 -11.85 -8.16
C VAL A 327 5.37 -11.36 -8.67
N TYR A 328 5.78 -10.17 -8.24
CA TYR A 328 7.12 -9.62 -8.38
C TYR A 328 7.88 -9.80 -7.06
N TYR A 329 9.10 -10.35 -7.09
CA TYR A 329 9.98 -10.55 -5.93
C TYR A 329 11.45 -10.79 -6.33
#